data_AF-A0A1I5ZHS0-F1
#
_entry.id   AF-A0A1I5ZHS0-F1
#
_cell.length_a   1.000
_cell.length_b   1.000
_cell.length_c   1.000
_cell.angle_alpha   90.00
_cell.angle_beta   90.00
_cell.angle_gamma   90.00
#
_symmetry.space_group_name_H-M   'P 1'
#
loop_
_entity.id
_entity.type
_entity.pdbx_description
1 polymer ?
#
loop_
_entity_poly.entity_id
_entity_poly.type
_entity_poly.pdbx_seq_one_letter_code
_entity_poly.pdbx_strand_id
1 'polypeptide(L)'
;MKKMKWGKPMGRLVEKEQILLAYYVCNFLEKNDKNADGLGEVLTKALGDNLTSIQEALNNKGLLSDHDQMITNEGILYIDNILHIQSDAVERNKLAYVKDNLLTYEIELSVPEIKEYIHKHIGIE
;
A
#
# COMPACT_ATOMS: atom_id res chain seq x y z
N MET A 1 13.69 24.17 -21.75
CA MET A 1 12.92 23.75 -20.55
C MET A 1 11.98 22.62 -20.92
N LYS A 2 12.20 21.40 -20.43
CA LYS A 2 11.22 20.31 -20.56
C LYS A 2 10.04 20.63 -19.65
N LYS A 3 8.87 20.88 -20.23
CA LYS A 3 7.61 21.03 -19.49
C LYS A 3 7.29 19.70 -18.83
N MET A 4 7.30 19.67 -17.50
CA MET A 4 6.82 18.52 -16.73
C MET A 4 5.30 18.44 -16.91
N LYS A 5 4.85 17.42 -17.63
CA LYS A 5 3.43 17.15 -17.84
C LYS A 5 2.88 16.57 -16.54
N TRP A 6 2.18 17.38 -15.77
CA TRP A 6 1.28 16.91 -14.73
C TRP A 6 -0.04 16.52 -15.39
N GLY A 7 -0.46 15.26 -15.24
CA GLY A 7 -1.74 14.76 -15.76
C GLY A 7 -1.71 13.30 -16.21
N LYS A 8 -2.30 12.43 -15.38
CA LYS A 8 -3.11 11.28 -15.80
C LYS A 8 -4.25 11.11 -14.79
N PRO A 9 -5.43 10.58 -15.18
CA PRO A 9 -6.51 10.30 -14.22
C PRO A 9 -5.95 9.38 -13.14
N MET A 10 -6.28 9.60 -11.86
CA MET A 10 -5.77 8.80 -10.73
C MET A 10 -6.41 7.41 -10.73
N GLY A 11 -6.15 6.62 -11.77
CA GLY A 11 -7.00 5.47 -12.10
C GLY A 11 -6.39 4.11 -11.76
N ARG A 12 -5.14 4.01 -11.32
CA ARG A 12 -4.50 2.71 -11.02
C ARG A 12 -3.17 2.85 -10.29
N LEU A 13 -2.98 2.08 -9.22
CA LEU A 13 -1.65 1.89 -8.61
C LEU A 13 -0.85 0.86 -9.39
N VAL A 14 0.45 1.07 -9.59
CA VAL A 14 1.30 0.02 -10.16
C VAL A 14 1.54 -1.09 -9.13
N GLU A 15 1.93 -2.28 -9.57
CA GLU A 15 2.11 -3.45 -8.70
C GLU A 15 2.94 -3.17 -7.43
N LYS A 16 4.08 -2.48 -7.56
CA LYS A 16 4.93 -2.11 -6.42
C LYS A 16 4.24 -1.16 -5.43
N GLU A 17 3.40 -0.25 -5.92
CA GLU A 17 2.60 0.65 -5.10
C GLU A 17 1.47 -0.10 -4.39
N GLN A 18 0.85 -1.09 -5.05
CA GLN A 18 -0.16 -1.97 -4.43
C GLN A 18 0.45 -2.81 -3.31
N ILE A 19 1.66 -3.35 -3.52
CA ILE A 19 2.40 -4.11 -2.48
C ILE A 19 2.72 -3.21 -1.29
N LEU A 20 3.28 -2.02 -1.55
CA LEU A 20 3.60 -1.06 -0.50
C LEU A 20 2.33 -0.60 0.25
N LEU A 21 1.20 -0.43 -0.44
CA LEU A 21 -0.09 -0.14 0.18
C LEU A 21 -0.57 -1.31 1.06
N ALA A 22 -0.34 -2.56 0.68
CA ALA A 22 -0.68 -3.69 1.52
C ALA A 22 0.15 -3.72 2.81
N TYR A 23 1.45 -3.41 2.73
CA TYR A 23 2.30 -3.20 3.91
C TYR A 23 1.83 -2.03 4.77
N TYR A 24 1.42 -0.92 4.14
CA TYR A 24 0.85 0.24 4.84
C TYR A 24 -0.41 -0.15 5.61
N VAL A 25 -1.34 -0.86 4.97
CA VAL A 25 -2.57 -1.33 5.62
C VAL A 25 -2.23 -2.23 6.80
N CYS A 26 -1.36 -3.22 6.59
CA CYS A 26 -0.91 -4.13 7.64
C CYS A 26 -0.28 -3.40 8.84
N ASN A 27 0.47 -2.32 8.60
CA ASN A 27 1.10 -1.53 9.66
C ASN A 27 0.09 -0.83 10.58
N PHE A 28 -1.06 -0.42 10.05
CA PHE A 28 -2.10 0.28 10.81
C PHE A 28 -3.24 -0.63 11.31
N LEU A 29 -3.16 -1.93 11.05
CA LEU A 29 -4.04 -2.90 11.70
C LEU A 29 -3.73 -2.96 13.20
N GLU A 30 -4.76 -3.04 14.03
CA GLU A 30 -4.57 -3.20 15.47
C GLU A 30 -3.89 -4.53 15.77
N LYS A 31 -2.95 -4.57 16.73
CA LYS A 31 -2.22 -5.79 17.13
C LYS A 31 -3.10 -6.97 17.55
N ASN A 32 -4.39 -6.74 17.80
CA ASN A 32 -5.36 -7.77 18.17
C ASN A 32 -6.22 -8.25 17.00
N ASP A 33 -6.06 -7.67 15.81
CA ASP A 33 -6.77 -8.11 14.62
C ASP A 33 -6.14 -9.42 14.13
N LYS A 34 -6.83 -10.53 14.42
CA LYS A 34 -6.43 -11.89 14.01
C LYS A 34 -6.30 -12.04 12.49
N ASN A 35 -6.68 -11.02 11.71
CA ASN A 35 -6.54 -10.98 10.26
C ASN A 35 -5.21 -10.33 9.79
N ALA A 36 -4.43 -9.70 10.67
CA ALA A 36 -3.14 -9.11 10.31
C ALA A 36 -2.10 -10.16 9.87
N ASP A 37 -2.22 -11.38 10.39
CA ASP A 37 -1.41 -12.53 10.01
C ASP A 37 -1.89 -13.10 8.67
N GLY A 38 -1.25 -12.70 7.57
CA GLY A 38 -1.55 -13.26 6.25
C GLY A 38 -0.94 -12.52 5.07
N LEU A 39 -0.40 -11.30 5.27
CA LEU A 39 0.17 -10.52 4.18
C LEU A 39 1.28 -11.30 3.43
N GLY A 40 2.15 -12.01 4.15
CA GLY A 40 3.22 -12.80 3.52
C GLY A 40 2.69 -13.89 2.57
N GLU A 41 1.62 -14.59 2.96
CA GLU A 41 0.99 -15.62 2.11
C GLU A 41 0.29 -15.00 0.90
N VAL A 42 -0.43 -13.88 1.11
CA VAL A 42 -1.07 -13.12 0.03
C VAL A 42 -0.03 -12.67 -0.99
N LEU A 43 1.07 -12.08 -0.55
CA LEU A 43 2.14 -11.62 -1.43
C LEU A 43 2.82 -12.78 -2.16
N THR A 44 3.07 -13.89 -1.47
CA THR A 44 3.66 -15.10 -2.09
C THR A 44 2.73 -15.68 -3.15
N LYS A 45 1.43 -15.75 -2.87
CA LYS A 45 0.43 -16.23 -3.83
C LYS A 45 0.32 -15.31 -5.05
N ALA A 46 0.35 -13.99 -4.82
CA ALA A 46 0.21 -12.99 -5.87
C ALA A 46 1.42 -12.90 -6.81
N LEU A 47 2.64 -13.02 -6.26
CA LEU A 47 3.87 -12.64 -6.95
C LEU A 47 4.84 -13.80 -7.16
N GLY A 48 4.70 -14.90 -6.40
CA GLY A 48 5.59 -16.04 -6.43
C GLY A 48 7.05 -15.62 -6.31
N ASP A 49 7.87 -16.11 -7.24
CA ASP A 49 9.32 -15.86 -7.28
C ASP A 49 9.69 -14.38 -7.45
N ASN A 50 8.78 -13.53 -7.95
CA ASN A 50 9.05 -12.11 -8.14
C ASN A 50 9.04 -11.33 -6.81
N LEU A 51 8.43 -11.87 -5.74
CA LEU A 51 8.24 -11.18 -4.47
C LEU A 51 9.56 -10.63 -3.92
N THR A 52 10.59 -11.48 -3.84
CA THR A 52 11.90 -11.11 -3.29
C THR A 52 12.51 -9.94 -4.06
N SER A 53 12.49 -9.98 -5.39
CA SER A 53 13.05 -8.92 -6.23
C SER A 53 12.31 -7.58 -6.07
N ILE A 54 11.00 -7.62 -5.81
CA ILE A 54 10.19 -6.42 -5.60
C ILE A 54 10.45 -5.85 -4.21
N GLN A 55 10.50 -6.70 -3.18
CA GLN A 55 10.84 -6.29 -1.82
C GLN A 55 12.23 -5.66 -1.76
N GLU A 56 13.23 -6.26 -2.41
CA GLU A 56 14.58 -5.67 -2.55
C GLU A 56 14.53 -4.30 -3.24
N ALA A 57 13.72 -4.14 -4.29
CA ALA A 57 13.60 -2.86 -4.97
C ALA A 57 12.93 -1.77 -4.11
N LEU A 58 11.97 -2.13 -3.26
CA LEU A 58 11.32 -1.21 -2.31
C LEU A 58 12.27 -0.86 -1.15
N ASN A 59 13.01 -1.86 -0.68
CA ASN A 59 14.03 -1.73 0.34
C ASN A 59 15.19 -0.81 -0.09
N ASN A 60 15.74 -1.00 -1.30
CA ASN A 60 16.79 -0.15 -1.86
C ASN A 60 16.36 1.33 -1.99
N LYS A 61 15.05 1.60 -2.00
CA LYS A 61 14.48 2.96 -1.98
C LYS A 61 14.18 3.48 -0.58
N GLY A 62 14.48 2.70 0.46
CA GLY A 62 14.18 3.00 1.86
C GLY A 62 12.70 2.89 2.22
N LEU A 63 11.85 2.27 1.39
CA LEU A 63 10.39 2.19 1.62
C LEU A 63 9.99 0.98 2.47
N LEU A 64 10.82 -0.07 2.45
CA LEU A 64 10.75 -1.21 3.36
C LEU A 64 12.07 -1.33 4.15
N SER A 65 11.97 -1.83 5.37
CA SER A 65 13.09 -2.11 6.25
C SER A 65 13.87 -3.36 5.80
N ASP A 66 15.19 -3.32 5.94
CA ASP A 66 16.13 -4.43 5.67
C ASP A 66 15.96 -5.62 6.62
N HIS A 67 15.52 -5.36 7.85
CA HIS A 67 15.64 -6.33 8.94
C HIS A 67 14.38 -7.15 9.16
N ASP A 68 13.22 -6.53 9.01
CA ASP A 68 11.92 -7.09 9.38
C ASP A 68 10.89 -6.99 8.25
N GLN A 69 11.28 -6.48 7.08
CA GLN A 69 10.40 -6.23 5.93
C GLN A 69 9.15 -5.41 6.29
N MET A 70 9.22 -4.58 7.33
CA MET A 70 8.15 -3.64 7.67
C MET A 70 8.22 -2.41 6.77
N ILE A 71 7.08 -1.74 6.58
CA ILE A 71 7.05 -0.42 5.94
C ILE A 71 7.79 0.59 6.81
N THR A 72 8.62 1.42 6.19
CA THR A 72 9.33 2.50 6.88
C THR A 72 8.48 3.76 6.95
N ASN A 73 8.92 4.77 7.71
CA ASN A 73 8.31 6.10 7.68
C ASN A 73 8.31 6.71 6.27
N GLU A 74 9.37 6.51 5.49
CA GLU A 74 9.42 6.97 4.09
C GLU A 74 8.39 6.22 3.22
N GLY A 75 8.21 4.92 3.44
CA GLY A 75 7.15 4.13 2.80
C GLY A 75 5.75 4.66 3.14
N ILE A 76 5.51 5.01 4.40
CA ILE A 76 4.25 5.60 4.87
C ILE A 76 4.00 6.94 4.18
N LEU A 77 4.98 7.85 4.19
CA LEU A 77 4.88 9.16 3.55
C LEU A 77 4.66 9.06 2.04
N TYR A 78 5.28 8.06 1.40
CA TYR A 78 5.10 7.80 -0.02
C TYR A 78 3.65 7.42 -0.35
N ILE A 79 3.03 6.54 0.43
CA ILE A 79 1.61 6.17 0.27
C ILE A 79 0.69 7.34 0.62
N ASP A 80 0.96 8.07 1.70
CA ASP A 80 0.19 9.26 2.08
C ASP A 80 0.15 10.27 0.92
N ASN A 81 1.28 10.49 0.24
CA ASN A 81 1.36 11.40 -0.90
C ASN A 81 0.58 10.89 -2.12
N ILE A 82 0.67 9.59 -2.43
CA ILE A 82 -0.07 8.97 -3.55
C ILE A 82 -1.58 9.07 -3.32
N LEU A 83 -2.02 8.80 -2.09
CA LEU A 83 -3.43 8.80 -1.72
C LEU A 83 -3.91 10.16 -1.21
N HIS A 84 -3.11 11.21 -1.31
CA HIS A 84 -3.44 12.55 -0.82
C HIS A 84 -3.94 12.59 0.64
N ILE A 85 -3.41 11.68 1.47
CA ILE A 85 -3.67 11.63 2.91
C ILE A 85 -2.82 12.69 3.58
N GLN A 86 -3.45 13.55 4.37
CA GLN A 86 -2.73 14.61 5.08
C GLN A 86 -1.86 14.00 6.19
N SER A 87 -0.65 14.52 6.38
CA SER A 87 0.32 13.99 7.35
C SER A 87 -0.12 14.15 8.82
N ASP A 88 -1.04 15.06 9.10
CA ASP A 88 -1.65 15.29 10.41
C ASP A 88 -2.89 14.40 10.67
N ALA A 89 -3.29 13.57 9.70
CA ALA A 89 -4.30 12.55 9.91
C ALA A 89 -3.88 11.63 11.06
N VAL A 90 -4.74 11.54 12.07
CA VAL A 90 -4.51 10.69 13.24
C VAL A 90 -4.28 9.25 12.77
N GLU A 91 -3.21 8.60 13.24
CA GLU A 91 -2.82 7.24 12.83
C GLU A 91 -3.99 6.24 12.89
N ARG A 92 -4.85 6.37 13.90
CA ARG A 92 -6.05 5.53 14.09
C ARG A 92 -7.08 5.61 12.95
N ASN A 93 -7.03 6.66 12.11
CA ASN A 93 -7.98 6.87 11.02
C ASN A 93 -7.34 6.67 9.63
N LYS A 94 -6.05 6.33 9.54
CA LYS A 94 -5.36 6.22 8.25
C LYS A 94 -6.01 5.20 7.30
N LEU A 95 -6.53 4.08 7.82
CA LEU A 95 -7.25 3.09 7.00
C LEU A 95 -8.57 3.62 6.41
N ALA A 96 -9.29 4.48 7.15
CA ALA A 96 -10.49 5.13 6.64
C ALA A 96 -10.16 6.08 5.47
N TYR A 97 -9.07 6.84 5.58
CA TYR A 97 -8.59 7.67 4.47
C TYR A 97 -8.18 6.83 3.26
N VAL A 98 -7.54 5.67 3.45
CA VAL A 98 -7.23 4.76 2.33
C VAL A 98 -8.53 4.36 1.62
N LYS A 99 -9.54 3.89 2.35
CA LYS A 99 -10.85 3.54 1.79
C LYS A 99 -11.47 4.71 1.01
N ASP A 100 -11.56 5.88 1.64
CA ASP A 100 -12.21 7.04 1.05
C ASP A 100 -11.52 7.47 -0.25
N ASN A 101 -10.18 7.46 -0.28
CA ASN A 101 -9.43 7.84 -1.48
C ASN A 101 -9.52 6.79 -2.60
N LEU A 102 -9.47 5.50 -2.28
CA LEU A 102 -9.65 4.45 -3.28
C LEU A 102 -11.03 4.54 -3.95
N LEU A 103 -12.08 4.81 -3.17
CA LEU A 103 -13.45 4.94 -3.68
C LEU A 103 -13.68 6.27 -4.40
N THR A 104 -13.23 7.40 -3.83
CA THR A 104 -13.46 8.74 -4.38
C THR A 104 -12.76 8.94 -5.72
N TYR A 105 -11.55 8.40 -5.86
CA TYR A 105 -10.74 8.55 -7.07
C TYR A 105 -10.81 7.33 -8.00
N GLU A 106 -11.61 6.32 -7.65
CA GLU A 106 -11.76 5.07 -8.43
C GLU A 106 -10.39 4.44 -8.74
N ILE A 107 -9.48 4.43 -7.76
CA ILE A 107 -8.12 3.92 -7.93
C ILE A 107 -8.19 2.40 -8.12
N GLU A 108 -7.81 1.93 -9.32
CA GLU A 108 -7.79 0.51 -9.62
C GLU A 108 -6.63 -0.21 -8.91
N LEU A 109 -6.95 -1.27 -8.19
CA LEU A 109 -6.00 -2.28 -7.72
C LEU A 109 -6.10 -3.49 -8.65
N SER A 110 -5.01 -3.77 -9.37
CA SER A 110 -5.03 -4.76 -10.45
C SER A 110 -4.48 -6.12 -10.11
N VAL A 111 -3.84 -6.27 -8.95
CA VAL A 111 -3.37 -7.57 -8.45
C VAL A 111 -4.49 -8.15 -7.56
N PRO A 112 -5.24 -9.16 -8.02
CA PRO A 112 -6.49 -9.57 -7.37
C PRO A 112 -6.31 -9.96 -5.89
N GLU A 113 -5.29 -10.75 -5.59
CA GLU A 113 -5.00 -11.21 -4.22
C GLU A 113 -4.68 -10.05 -3.28
N ILE A 114 -3.93 -9.05 -3.77
CA ILE A 114 -3.56 -7.86 -3.00
C ILE A 114 -4.77 -6.94 -2.83
N LYS A 115 -5.58 -6.77 -3.90
CA LYS A 115 -6.84 -6.02 -3.86
C LYS A 115 -7.78 -6.59 -2.80
N GLU A 116 -8.00 -7.90 -2.82
CA GLU A 116 -8.88 -8.59 -1.87
C GLU A 116 -8.40 -8.38 -0.43
N TYR A 117 -7.09 -8.53 -0.19
CA TYR A 117 -6.49 -8.26 1.11
C TYR A 117 -6.72 -6.81 1.56
N ILE A 118 -6.43 -5.82 0.72
CA ILE A 118 -6.60 -4.40 1.06
C ILE A 118 -8.07 -4.09 1.34
N HIS A 119 -8.98 -4.48 0.45
CA HIS A 119 -10.42 -4.23 0.56
C HIS A 119 -11.00 -4.82 1.85
N LYS A 120 -10.66 -6.07 2.18
CA LYS A 120 -11.08 -6.74 3.42
C LYS A 120 -10.71 -5.92 4.66
N HIS A 121 -9.48 -5.42 4.72
CA HIS A 121 -8.93 -4.79 5.91
C HIS A 121 -9.27 -3.31 6.06
N ILE A 122 -9.74 -2.65 5.00
CA ILE A 122 -10.25 -1.27 5.06
C ILE A 122 -11.79 -1.20 5.00
N GLY A 123 -12.47 -2.35 4.90
CA GLY A 123 -13.93 -2.44 4.92
C GLY A 123 -14.61 -2.01 3.61
N ILE A 124 -14.09 -2.45 2.47
CA ILE A 124 -14.75 -2.40 1.16
C ILE A 124 -15.25 -3.82 0.82
N GLU A 125 -16.55 -3.97 0.62
CA GLU A 125 -17.22 -5.23 0.21
C GLU A 125 -17.20 -5.43 -1.30
#